data_AF-A0A7X5SBJ2-F1
#
_entry.id   AF-A0A7X5SBJ2-F1
#
_cell.length_a   1.000
_cell.length_b   1.000
_cell.length_c   1.000
_cell.angle_alpha   90.00
_cell.angle_beta   90.00
_cell.angle_gamma   90.00
#
_symmetry.space_group_name_H-M   'P 1'
#
loop_
_entity.id
_entity.type
_entity.pdbx_description
1 polymer ?
#
loop_
_entity_poly.entity_id
_entity_poly.type
_entity_poly.pdbx_seq_one_letter_code
_entity_poly.pdbx_strand_id
1 'polypeptide(L)'
;EEGDRAAPPASFLARLEAAIVFEDARLLALNKPSGVASHGGSGISFGAIETLRALRPNQTLELVHRLDRDTSGLLIVAKKRSALTELQALMREDDRVEGRGITKRYLTLLVGRMPDGVMTVDAPL
;
A
#
# COMPACT_ATOMS: atom_id res chain seq x y z
N GLU A 1 -4.63 -9.17 -26.91
CA GLU A 1 -3.79 -10.28 -26.43
C GLU A 1 -3.93 -10.38 -24.93
N GLU A 2 -4.79 -11.30 -24.46
CA GLU A 2 -4.84 -11.69 -23.06
C GLU A 2 -3.61 -12.57 -22.81
N GLY A 3 -2.52 -11.93 -22.38
CA GLY A 3 -1.35 -12.65 -21.88
C GLY A 3 -1.78 -13.55 -20.74
N ASP A 4 -1.50 -14.84 -20.91
CA ASP A 4 -1.72 -15.92 -19.95
C ASP A 4 -1.24 -15.47 -18.55
N ARG A 5 -2.18 -15.04 -17.71
CA ARG A 5 -1.90 -14.55 -16.36
C ARG A 5 -1.75 -15.77 -15.45
N ALA A 6 -0.61 -16.44 -15.55
CA ALA A 6 -0.22 -17.52 -14.64
C ALA A 6 -0.31 -17.04 -13.19
N ALA A 7 -1.01 -17.76 -12.31
CA ALA A 7 -1.21 -17.35 -10.93
C ALA A 7 0.13 -17.04 -10.20
N PRO A 8 0.14 -16.13 -9.19
CA PRO A 8 1.35 -15.82 -8.45
C PRO A 8 1.98 -17.10 -7.84
N PRO A 9 3.32 -17.24 -7.83
CA PRO A 9 3.98 -18.40 -7.24
C PRO A 9 3.58 -18.61 -5.78
N ALA A 10 3.45 -19.86 -5.33
CA ALA A 10 3.05 -20.20 -3.96
C ALA A 10 3.96 -19.58 -2.89
N SER A 11 5.26 -19.50 -3.14
CA SER A 11 6.22 -18.82 -2.26
C SER A 11 5.95 -17.32 -2.12
N PHE A 12 5.48 -16.68 -3.18
CA PHE A 12 5.12 -15.26 -3.18
C PHE A 12 3.82 -15.01 -2.42
N LEU A 13 2.82 -15.89 -2.60
CA LEU A 13 1.57 -15.89 -1.84
C LEU A 13 1.87 -15.99 -0.33
N ALA A 14 2.66 -17.00 0.08
CA ALA A 14 3.02 -17.20 1.48
C ALA A 14 3.80 -16.00 2.07
N ARG A 15 4.71 -15.40 1.28
CA ARG A 15 5.46 -14.21 1.70
C ARG A 15 4.55 -13.01 1.96
N LEU A 16 3.55 -12.78 1.11
CA LEU A 16 2.61 -11.67 1.30
C LEU A 16 1.63 -11.93 2.44
N GLU A 17 1.17 -13.17 2.61
CA GLU A 17 0.32 -13.53 3.75
C GLU A 17 1.05 -13.30 5.08
N ALA A 18 2.31 -13.73 5.18
CA ALA A 18 3.13 -13.50 6.36
C ALA A 18 3.48 -12.02 6.60
N ALA A 19 3.30 -11.16 5.61
CA ALA A 19 3.56 -9.72 5.73
C ALA A 19 2.35 -8.92 6.22
N ILE A 20 1.20 -9.56 6.48
CA ILE A 20 0.03 -8.90 7.09
C ILE A 20 0.36 -8.60 8.56
N VAL A 21 0.37 -7.32 8.91
CA VAL A 21 0.71 -6.85 10.26
C VAL A 21 -0.51 -6.44 11.08
N PHE A 22 -1.64 -6.21 10.42
CA PHE A 22 -2.91 -5.92 11.06
C PHE A 22 -4.06 -6.37 10.17
N GLU A 23 -5.10 -6.92 10.77
CA GLU A 23 -6.33 -7.27 10.07
C GLU A 23 -7.53 -7.21 11.03
N ASP A 24 -8.61 -6.58 10.56
CA ASP A 24 -9.90 -6.60 11.24
C ASP A 24 -11.06 -6.85 10.25
N ALA A 25 -12.30 -6.59 10.67
CA ALA A 25 -13.48 -6.78 9.83
C ALA A 25 -13.64 -5.73 8.71
N ARG A 26 -12.87 -4.63 8.72
CA ARG A 26 -13.00 -3.47 7.83
C ARG A 26 -11.80 -3.30 6.91
N LEU A 27 -10.59 -3.58 7.36
CA LEU A 27 -9.33 -3.37 6.63
C LEU A 27 -8.25 -4.39 7.00
N LEU A 28 -7.20 -4.42 6.20
CA LEU A 28 -5.92 -5.05 6.53
C LEU A 28 -4.77 -4.07 6.22
N ALA A 29 -3.68 -4.20 6.95
CA ALA A 29 -2.42 -3.52 6.69
C ALA A 29 -1.33 -4.54 6.37
N LEU A 30 -0.72 -4.37 5.21
CA LEU A 30 0.40 -5.17 4.74
C LEU A 30 1.70 -4.40 4.97
N ASN A 31 2.72 -5.03 5.57
CA ASN A 31 4.09 -4.56 5.45
C ASN A 31 4.62 -4.92 4.05
N LYS A 32 4.28 -4.12 3.04
CA LYS A 32 4.59 -4.38 1.64
C LYS A 32 6.11 -4.44 1.47
N PRO A 33 6.67 -5.57 0.98
CA PRO A 33 8.08 -5.63 0.68
C PRO A 33 8.46 -4.68 -0.47
N SER A 34 9.71 -4.22 -0.46
CA SER A 34 10.31 -3.53 -1.61
C SER A 34 10.41 -4.48 -2.82
N GLY A 35 10.32 -3.94 -4.02
CA GLY A 35 10.28 -4.69 -5.28
C GLY A 35 8.89 -5.21 -5.68
N VAL A 36 7.88 -5.03 -4.84
CA VAL A 36 6.49 -5.45 -5.11
C VAL A 36 5.63 -4.24 -5.46
N ALA A 37 5.01 -4.24 -6.63
CA ALA A 37 4.07 -3.17 -7.02
C ALA A 37 2.78 -3.25 -6.19
N SER A 38 2.11 -2.11 -5.95
CA SER A 38 0.81 -2.11 -5.26
C SER A 38 -0.27 -2.88 -6.03
N HIS A 39 -0.28 -2.70 -7.36
CA HIS A 39 -1.14 -3.40 -8.31
C HIS A 39 -0.34 -3.70 -9.59
N GLY A 40 -0.84 -4.63 -10.40
CA GLY A 40 -0.30 -4.90 -11.74
C GLY A 40 -0.37 -3.65 -12.63
N GLY A 41 0.65 -3.46 -13.46
CA GLY A 41 0.72 -2.39 -14.47
C GLY A 41 0.93 -2.96 -15.86
N SER A 42 1.22 -2.09 -16.85
CA SER A 42 1.56 -2.50 -18.22
C SER A 42 2.87 -3.30 -18.23
N GLY A 43 2.79 -4.63 -18.16
CA GLY A 43 3.95 -5.54 -18.21
C GLY A 43 4.35 -6.20 -16.87
N ILE A 44 3.71 -5.86 -15.74
CA ILE A 44 3.89 -6.57 -14.46
C ILE A 44 2.71 -7.53 -14.27
N SER A 45 3.00 -8.82 -14.12
CA SER A 45 1.97 -9.84 -14.11
C SER A 45 1.10 -9.80 -12.84
N PHE A 46 1.64 -9.46 -11.66
CA PHE A 46 0.88 -9.36 -10.40
C PHE A 46 1.50 -8.40 -9.38
N GLY A 47 0.69 -7.56 -8.74
CA GLY A 47 1.07 -6.74 -7.59
C GLY A 47 0.54 -7.31 -6.26
N ALA A 48 0.63 -6.51 -5.21
CA ALA A 48 0.17 -6.87 -3.88
C ALA A 48 -1.34 -7.17 -3.85
N ILE A 49 -2.16 -6.34 -4.50
CA ILE A 49 -3.63 -6.51 -4.46
C ILE A 49 -4.10 -7.77 -5.19
N GLU A 50 -3.52 -8.10 -6.35
CA GLU A 50 -3.88 -9.31 -7.09
C GLU A 50 -3.49 -10.56 -6.31
N THR A 51 -2.34 -10.53 -5.63
CA THR A 51 -1.85 -11.62 -4.77
C THR A 51 -2.76 -11.82 -3.55
N LEU A 52 -3.18 -10.73 -2.90
CA LEU A 52 -4.14 -10.80 -1.79
C LEU A 52 -5.51 -11.32 -2.23
N ARG A 53 -5.98 -10.94 -3.43
CA ARG A 53 -7.22 -11.47 -4.01
C ARG A 53 -7.10 -12.96 -4.35
N ALA A 54 -5.94 -13.42 -4.81
CA ALA A 54 -5.68 -14.84 -5.03
C ALA A 54 -5.67 -15.64 -3.71
N LEU A 55 -5.12 -15.07 -2.63
CA LEU A 55 -5.16 -15.66 -1.27
C LEU A 55 -6.57 -15.69 -0.67
N ARG A 56 -7.40 -14.69 -1.00
CA ARG A 56 -8.73 -14.48 -0.41
C ARG A 56 -9.81 -14.32 -1.50
N PRO A 57 -10.05 -15.34 -2.34
CA PRO A 57 -10.91 -15.22 -3.53
C PRO A 57 -12.36 -14.85 -3.21
N ASN A 58 -12.82 -15.13 -1.99
CA ASN A 58 -14.18 -14.86 -1.53
C ASN A 58 -14.32 -13.52 -0.76
N GLN A 59 -13.28 -12.69 -0.72
CA GLN A 59 -13.31 -11.39 -0.04
C GLN A 59 -13.17 -10.24 -1.04
N THR A 60 -13.97 -9.20 -0.84
CA THR A 60 -13.78 -7.93 -1.56
C THR A 60 -12.61 -7.18 -0.96
N LEU A 61 -11.54 -6.99 -1.73
CA LEU A 61 -10.34 -6.28 -1.33
C LEU A 61 -10.04 -5.14 -2.30
N GLU A 62 -9.86 -3.93 -1.78
CA GLU A 62 -9.55 -2.72 -2.56
C GLU A 62 -8.40 -1.94 -1.95
N LEU A 63 -7.49 -1.42 -2.79
CA LEU A 63 -6.40 -0.56 -2.32
C LEU A 63 -6.95 0.78 -1.83
N VAL A 64 -6.60 1.16 -0.60
CA VAL A 64 -6.92 2.49 -0.06
C VAL A 64 -5.98 3.53 -0.65
N HIS A 65 -4.70 3.20 -0.72
CA HIS A 65 -3.64 4.02 -1.31
C HIS A 65 -2.63 3.12 -2.03
N ARG A 66 -1.62 3.74 -2.65
CA ARG A 66 -0.52 3.03 -3.31
C ARG A 66 0.80 3.39 -2.64
N LEU A 67 1.75 2.48 -2.80
CA LEU A 67 3.18 2.68 -2.62
C LEU A 67 3.87 2.32 -3.94
N ASP A 68 4.94 3.04 -4.26
CA ASP A 68 5.79 2.68 -5.40
C ASP A 68 6.37 1.27 -5.23
N ARG A 69 6.77 0.65 -6.34
CA ARG A 69 7.29 -0.72 -6.35
C ARG A 69 8.43 -0.89 -5.33
N ASP A 70 9.36 0.05 -5.33
CA ASP A 70 10.60 -0.05 -4.58
C ASP A 70 10.48 0.55 -3.17
N THR A 71 9.36 1.25 -2.88
CA THR A 71 9.01 1.72 -1.53
C THR A 71 8.41 0.58 -0.70
N SER A 72 8.97 0.29 0.46
CA SER A 72 8.42 -0.69 1.41
C SER A 72 7.57 -0.02 2.50
N GLY A 73 6.83 -0.82 3.26
CA GLY A 73 6.10 -0.36 4.45
C GLY A 73 4.59 -0.58 4.35
N LEU A 74 3.84 0.16 5.17
CA LEU A 74 2.41 -0.07 5.37
C LEU A 74 1.60 0.24 4.10
N LEU A 75 0.96 -0.78 3.53
CA LEU A 75 -0.04 -0.68 2.48
C LEU A 75 -1.40 -1.07 3.04
N ILE A 76 -2.35 -0.13 3.03
CA ILE A 76 -3.70 -0.36 3.55
C ILE A 76 -4.64 -0.85 2.44
N VAL A 77 -5.37 -1.93 2.73
CA VAL A 77 -6.39 -2.52 1.87
C VAL A 77 -7.71 -2.57 2.62
N ALA A 78 -8.77 -2.07 2.00
CA ALA A 78 -10.11 -2.10 2.56
C ALA A 78 -10.81 -3.43 2.23
N LYS A 79 -11.52 -3.98 3.21
CA LYS A 79 -12.35 -5.20 3.12
C LYS A 79 -13.84 -4.89 2.92
N LYS A 80 -14.21 -3.60 2.99
CA LYS A 80 -15.58 -3.09 2.81
C LYS A 80 -15.56 -1.81 1.99
N ARG A 81 -16.57 -1.60 1.15
CA ARG A 81 -16.73 -0.37 0.37
C ARG A 81 -16.84 0.88 1.25
N SER A 82 -17.58 0.80 2.36
CA SER A 82 -17.70 1.90 3.30
C SER A 82 -16.36 2.29 3.93
N ALA A 83 -15.54 1.30 4.32
CA ALA A 83 -14.21 1.54 4.84
C ALA A 83 -13.28 2.14 3.77
N LEU A 84 -13.37 1.69 2.50
CA LEU A 84 -12.61 2.27 1.40
C LEU A 84 -12.90 3.77 1.25
N THR A 85 -14.17 4.15 1.16
CA THR A 85 -14.58 5.55 0.98
C THR A 85 -14.15 6.42 2.16
N GLU A 86 -14.35 5.92 3.38
CA GLU A 86 -13.94 6.63 4.61
C GLU A 86 -12.42 6.83 4.66
N LEU A 87 -11.63 5.78 4.45
CA LEU A 87 -10.17 5.88 4.48
C LEU A 87 -9.63 6.75 3.35
N GLN A 88 -10.21 6.69 2.15
CA GLN A 88 -9.83 7.59 1.05
C GLN A 88 -10.17 9.04 1.33
N ALA A 89 -11.27 9.32 2.05
CA ALA A 89 -11.57 10.67 2.51
C ALA A 89 -10.53 11.14 3.53
N LEU A 90 -10.22 10.31 4.54
CA LEU A 90 -9.19 10.62 5.54
C LEU A 90 -7.79 10.82 4.93
N MET A 91 -7.46 10.11 3.84
CA MET A 91 -6.19 10.31 3.12
C MET A 91 -6.07 11.66 2.42
N ARG A 92 -7.19 12.35 2.16
CA ARG A 92 -7.24 13.67 1.51
C ARG A 92 -7.29 14.82 2.52
N GLU A 93 -7.56 14.52 3.78
CA GLU A 93 -7.61 15.52 4.84
C GLU A 93 -6.22 16.04 5.20
N ASP A 94 -6.17 17.27 5.73
CA ASP A 94 -4.92 17.87 6.22
C ASP A 94 -4.47 17.17 7.51
N ASP A 95 -3.38 16.41 7.42
CA ASP A 95 -2.82 15.64 8.52
C ASP A 95 -2.01 16.49 9.52
N ARG A 96 -1.88 17.80 9.27
CA ARG A 96 -1.30 18.77 10.22
C ARG A 96 -2.33 19.25 11.26
N VAL A 97 -3.62 19.05 11.01
CA VAL A 97 -4.68 19.38 11.96
C VAL A 97 -4.88 18.20 12.90
N GLU A 98 -4.60 18.41 14.19
CA GLU A 98 -4.73 17.36 15.20
C GLU A 98 -6.13 16.72 15.17
N GLY A 99 -6.18 15.39 15.18
CA GLY A 99 -7.42 14.62 15.10
C GLY A 99 -8.05 14.54 13.71
N ARG A 100 -7.40 15.05 12.66
CA ARG A 100 -7.85 14.91 11.26
C ARG A 100 -6.87 14.13 10.40
N GLY A 101 -7.43 13.44 9.42
CA GLY A 101 -6.68 12.72 8.38
C GLY A 101 -5.84 11.56 8.88
N ILE A 102 -4.90 11.13 8.04
CA ILE A 102 -3.97 10.03 8.33
C ILE A 102 -2.55 10.55 8.22
N THR A 103 -1.87 10.64 9.36
CA THR A 103 -0.45 10.99 9.42
C THR A 103 0.39 9.84 8.85
N LYS A 104 1.20 10.13 7.82
CA LYS A 104 2.09 9.16 7.18
C LYS A 104 3.54 9.51 7.46
N ARG A 105 4.31 8.57 8.03
CA ARG A 105 5.73 8.76 8.33
C ARG A 105 6.57 7.77 7.53
N TYR A 106 7.56 8.29 6.81
CA TYR A 106 8.50 7.49 6.03
C TYR A 106 9.90 7.66 6.59
N LEU A 107 10.67 6.57 6.59
CA LEU A 107 12.09 6.61 6.86
C LEU A 107 12.84 6.51 5.53
N THR A 108 13.78 7.41 5.31
CA THR A 108 14.58 7.48 4.09
C THR A 108 16.06 7.66 4.42
N LEU A 109 16.93 7.13 3.55
CA LEU A 109 18.37 7.39 3.58
C LEU A 109 18.71 8.28 2.38
N LEU A 110 19.31 9.43 2.64
CA LEU A 110 19.63 10.44 1.63
C LEU A 110 21.15 10.52 1.41
N VAL A 111 21.54 10.90 0.19
CA VAL A 111 22.94 11.20 -0.14
C VAL A 111 23.28 12.62 0.36
N GLY A 112 24.39 12.75 1.09
CA GLY A 112 24.84 14.02 1.65
C GLY A 112 24.35 14.27 3.08
N ARG A 113 24.52 15.52 3.56
CA ARG A 113 24.09 15.95 4.89
C ARG A 113 22.86 16.85 4.78
N MET A 114 21.76 16.44 5.41
CA MET A 114 20.59 17.30 5.56
C MET A 114 20.90 18.43 6.56
N PRO A 115 20.34 19.64 6.37
CA PRO A 115 20.38 20.68 7.38
C PRO A 115 19.78 20.19 8.70
N ASP A 116 20.31 20.69 9.81
CA ASP A 116 19.79 20.35 11.13
C ASP A 116 18.38 20.94 11.32
N GLY A 117 17.50 20.23 12.03
CA GLY A 117 16.14 20.68 12.34
C GLY A 117 15.06 20.14 11.38
N VAL A 118 13.88 20.76 11.43
CA VAL A 118 12.72 20.40 10.60
C VAL A 118 12.74 21.24 9.34
N MET A 119 12.63 20.59 8.19
CA MET A 119 12.49 21.23 6.89
C MET A 119 11.14 20.90 6.28
N THR A 120 10.49 21.90 5.69
CA THR A 120 9.32 21.73 4.83
C THR A 120 9.74 21.97 3.39
N VAL A 121 9.39 21.04 2.50
CA VAL A 121 9.55 21.20 1.05
C VAL A 121 8.18 21.53 0.46
N ASP A 122 8.06 22.67 -0.20
CA ASP A 122 6.86 23.12 -0.90
C ASP A 122 7.23 23.46 -2.35
N ALA A 123 7.05 22.47 -3.24
CA ALA A 123 7.38 22.56 -4.65
C ALA A 123 6.31 21.81 -5.48
N PRO A 124 5.87 22.34 -6.64
CA PRO A 124 4.88 21.67 -7.49
C PRO A 124 5.45 20.40 -8.14
N LEU A 125 4.59 19.41 -8.38
CA LEU A 125 4.88 18.11 -9.02
C LEU A 125 3.99 17.88 -10.24
#